data_AF-A0A4Q1CF41-F1
#
_entry.id   AF-A0A4Q1CF41-F1
#
_cell.length_a   1.000
_cell.length_b   1.000
_cell.length_c   1.000
_cell.angle_alpha   90.00
_cell.angle_beta   90.00
_cell.angle_gamma   90.00
#
_symmetry.space_group_name_H-M   'P 1'
#
loop_
_entity.id
_entity.type
_entity.pdbx_description
1 polymer ?
#
loop_
_entity_poly.entity_id
_entity_poly.type
_entity_poly.pdbx_seq_one_letter_code
_entity_poly.pdbx_strand_id
1 'polypeptide(L)'
;MIATLEYAETINNTTLPPITSNEKREKPERQLTALYVKENKSYEIECKNSPCRTKCHFLSSEFGEAIFDRESESFIASTKSLNDHYYKYLTRTIKNWKNNFPNF
;
A
#
# COMPACT_ATOMS: atom_id res chain seq x y z
N MET A 1 -26.02 68.71 18.09
CA MET A 1 -26.93 67.90 17.26
C MET A 1 -26.13 67.27 16.14
N ILE A 2 -26.53 66.08 15.67
CA ILE A 2 -25.85 65.14 14.74
C ILE A 2 -24.84 64.25 15.51
N ALA A 3 -25.26 63.06 15.97
CA ALA A 3 -25.32 61.74 15.27
C ALA A 3 -23.90 61.19 15.04
N THR A 4 -23.52 59.94 15.33
CA THR A 4 -24.26 58.68 15.45
C THR A 4 -23.33 57.65 16.13
N LEU A 5 -23.92 56.66 16.79
CA LEU A 5 -23.31 55.35 17.09
C LEU A 5 -22.73 54.74 15.79
N GLU A 6 -21.75 53.84 15.77
CA GLU A 6 -21.82 52.50 16.35
C GLU A 6 -20.50 51.74 16.14
N TYR A 7 -20.40 50.66 16.89
CA TYR A 7 -19.28 49.80 17.20
C TYR A 7 -18.81 48.91 16.02
N ALA A 8 -17.50 48.68 15.91
CA ALA A 8 -16.95 47.44 15.34
C ALA A 8 -15.52 47.21 15.83
N GLU A 9 -15.39 46.57 16.99
CA GLU A 9 -14.23 45.73 17.29
C GLU A 9 -14.27 44.51 16.36
N THR A 10 -13.14 44.11 15.74
CA THR A 10 -12.61 42.74 15.88
C THR A 10 -11.30 42.51 15.09
N ILE A 11 -10.28 42.09 15.85
CA ILE A 11 -9.36 40.95 15.62
C ILE A 11 -8.33 41.06 14.47
N ASN A 12 -7.09 41.32 14.87
CA ASN A 12 -5.88 40.84 14.19
C ASN A 12 -5.91 39.31 14.10
N ASN A 13 -5.82 38.75 12.89
CA ASN A 13 -5.21 37.44 12.63
C ASN A 13 -4.98 37.30 11.12
N THR A 14 -3.85 37.84 10.66
CA THR A 14 -3.37 37.65 9.29
C THR A 14 -2.90 36.20 9.13
N THR A 15 -3.88 35.37 8.81
CA THR A 15 -3.86 34.29 7.80
C THR A 15 -2.51 33.59 7.62
N LEU A 16 -2.40 32.43 8.25
CA LEU A 16 -1.50 31.34 7.87
C LEU A 16 -1.45 31.20 6.34
N PRO A 17 -0.27 31.02 5.72
CA PRO A 17 -0.21 30.74 4.30
C PRO A 17 -0.99 29.45 4.00
N PRO A 18 -1.72 29.42 2.87
CA PRO A 18 -2.59 28.31 2.52
C PRO A 18 -1.78 27.02 2.42
N ILE A 19 -2.34 25.96 3.00
CA ILE A 19 -1.91 24.56 2.85
C ILE A 19 -1.59 24.34 1.37
N THR A 20 -0.31 24.14 1.06
CA THR A 20 0.14 23.80 -0.28
C THR A 20 -0.51 22.48 -0.66
N SER A 21 -1.53 22.61 -1.49
CA SER A 21 -2.01 21.71 -2.53
C SER A 21 -1.24 20.40 -2.65
N ASN A 22 -1.91 19.30 -2.28
CA ASN A 22 -1.97 18.06 -3.05
C ASN A 22 -0.75 17.78 -3.95
N GLU A 23 0.38 17.39 -3.37
CA GLU A 23 1.32 16.56 -4.12
C GLU A 23 0.74 15.15 -4.22
N LYS A 24 0.08 14.92 -5.35
CA LYS A 24 -0.15 13.63 -5.99
C LYS A 24 -0.50 12.49 -5.02
N ARG A 25 -1.79 12.38 -4.70
CA ARG A 25 -2.42 11.05 -4.64
C ARG A 25 -2.44 10.48 -6.06
N GLU A 26 -1.28 10.04 -6.55
CA GLU A 26 -1.23 8.98 -7.54
C GLU A 26 -1.97 7.81 -6.90
N LYS A 27 -3.18 7.54 -7.39
CA LYS A 27 -3.90 6.34 -6.97
C LYS A 27 -2.98 5.16 -7.29
N PRO A 28 -2.70 4.33 -6.28
CA PRO A 28 -1.53 3.47 -6.28
C PRO A 28 -1.63 2.49 -7.44
N GLU A 29 -0.48 2.15 -8.02
CA GLU A 29 -0.29 0.88 -8.71
C GLU A 29 -1.08 -0.20 -7.96
N ARG A 30 -1.89 -1.00 -8.67
CA ARG A 30 -2.81 -1.98 -8.08
C ARG A 30 -2.07 -2.86 -7.06
N GLN A 31 -2.19 -2.48 -5.80
CA GLN A 31 -1.52 -3.11 -4.68
C GLN A 31 -2.48 -4.16 -4.14
N LEU A 32 -2.07 -5.41 -4.19
CA LEU A 32 -2.89 -6.52 -3.71
C LEU A 32 -2.40 -6.90 -2.32
N THR A 33 -3.29 -6.89 -1.34
CA THR A 33 -2.97 -7.32 0.02
C THR A 33 -3.57 -8.68 0.31
N ALA A 34 -2.86 -9.49 1.10
CA ALA A 34 -3.31 -10.79 1.57
C ALA A 34 -2.98 -10.94 3.05
N LEU A 35 -3.84 -11.64 3.78
CA LEU A 35 -3.64 -11.95 5.19
C LEU A 35 -3.13 -13.37 5.36
N TYR A 36 -1.92 -13.50 5.87
CA TYR A 36 -1.32 -14.79 6.23
C TYR A 36 -1.53 -15.04 7.71
N VAL A 37 -2.12 -16.17 8.08
CA VAL A 37 -2.37 -16.53 9.48
C VAL A 37 -1.47 -17.68 9.88
N LYS A 38 -0.67 -17.49 10.94
CA LYS A 38 0.22 -18.51 11.52
C LYS A 38 0.26 -18.34 13.03
N GLU A 39 0.08 -19.44 13.77
CA GLU A 39 0.18 -19.46 15.25
C GLU A 39 -0.72 -18.42 15.94
N ASN A 40 -1.99 -18.32 15.51
CA ASN A 40 -2.97 -17.33 15.99
C ASN A 40 -2.59 -15.86 15.78
N LYS A 41 -1.62 -15.57 14.93
CA LYS A 41 -1.25 -14.21 14.50
C LYS A 41 -1.57 -14.03 13.04
N SER A 42 -2.05 -12.85 12.69
CA SER A 42 -2.32 -12.43 11.32
C SER A 42 -1.23 -11.48 10.85
N TYR A 43 -0.74 -11.70 9.64
CA TYR A 43 0.33 -10.96 9.03
C TYR A 43 -0.16 -10.42 7.70
N GLU A 44 -0.05 -9.10 7.52
CA GLU A 44 -0.36 -8.48 6.24
C GLU A 44 0.82 -8.68 5.30
N ILE A 45 0.49 -9.24 4.13
CA ILE A 45 1.41 -9.45 3.03
C ILE A 45 0.95 -8.56 1.89
N GLU A 46 1.80 -7.62 1.53
CA GLU A 46 1.54 -6.68 0.46
C GLU A 46 2.21 -7.17 -0.82
N CYS A 47 1.47 -7.25 -1.91
CA CYS A 47 1.98 -7.59 -3.22
C CYS A 47 1.97 -6.38 -4.14
N LYS A 48 3.16 -6.01 -4.62
CA LYS A 48 3.34 -5.00 -5.65
C LYS A 48 3.75 -5.67 -6.95
N ASN A 49 3.07 -5.30 -8.04
CA ASN A 49 3.52 -5.66 -9.36
C ASN A 49 4.71 -4.77 -9.73
N SER A 50 5.80 -5.38 -10.17
CA SER A 50 6.95 -4.64 -10.71
C SER A 50 6.54 -3.87 -11.98
N PRO A 51 7.15 -2.72 -12.29
CA PRO A 51 6.90 -1.99 -13.53
C PRO A 51 7.16 -2.84 -14.79
N CYS A 52 8.04 -3.85 -14.70
CA CYS A 52 8.27 -4.82 -15.78
C CYS A 52 7.15 -5.86 -15.94
N ARG A 53 6.11 -5.84 -15.09
CA ARG A 53 4.93 -6.73 -15.01
C ARG A 53 5.21 -8.24 -14.83
N THR A 54 6.45 -8.68 -14.93
CA THR A 54 6.84 -10.09 -14.82
C THR A 54 7.16 -10.52 -13.39
N LYS A 55 7.32 -9.57 -12.46
CA LYS A 55 7.69 -9.85 -11.06
C LYS A 55 6.65 -9.34 -10.08
N CYS A 56 6.41 -10.12 -9.04
CA CYS A 56 5.59 -9.75 -7.88
C CYS A 56 6.50 -9.63 -6.65
N HIS A 57 6.41 -8.50 -5.96
CA HIS A 57 7.14 -8.24 -4.72
C HIS A 57 6.19 -8.42 -3.54
N PHE A 58 6.43 -9.44 -2.73
CA PHE A 58 5.73 -9.69 -1.47
C PHE A 58 6.48 -9.03 -0.34
N LEU A 59 5.86 -8.06 0.31
CA LEU A 59 6.42 -7.29 1.40
C LEU A 59 5.68 -7.62 2.69
N SER A 60 6.42 -7.99 3.73
CA SER A 60 5.89 -8.18 5.08
C SER A 60 6.94 -7.78 6.11
N SER A 61 6.56 -7.05 7.15
CA SER A 61 7.47 -6.69 8.25
C SER A 61 8.05 -7.93 8.94
N GLU A 62 7.25 -8.99 9.06
CA GLU A 62 7.60 -10.19 9.81
C GLU A 62 8.36 -11.21 8.95
N PHE A 63 7.99 -11.36 7.68
CA PHE A 63 8.61 -12.34 6.77
C PHE A 63 9.62 -11.75 5.78
N GLY A 64 9.79 -10.43 5.77
CA GLY A 64 10.65 -9.71 4.85
C GLY A 64 10.03 -9.55 3.45
N GLU A 65 10.90 -9.23 2.49
CA GLU A 65 10.58 -9.20 1.07
C GLU A 65 10.84 -10.56 0.40
N ALA A 66 9.92 -11.01 -0.44
CA ALA A 66 10.09 -12.14 -1.35
C ALA A 66 9.67 -11.75 -2.77
N ILE A 67 10.45 -12.16 -3.77
CA ILE A 67 10.23 -11.84 -5.18
C ILE A 67 9.82 -13.11 -5.90
N PHE A 68 8.62 -13.06 -6.47
CA PHE A 68 8.08 -14.13 -7.30
C PHE A 68 8.14 -13.74 -8.77
N ASP A 69 8.70 -14.62 -9.58
CA ASP A 69 8.72 -14.48 -11.03
C ASP A 69 7.47 -15.15 -11.62
N ARG A 70 6.66 -14.36 -12.33
CA ARG A 70 5.38 -14.81 -12.87
C ARG A 70 5.53 -15.72 -14.09
N GLU A 71 6.61 -15.58 -14.84
CA GLU A 71 6.89 -16.37 -16.06
C GLU A 71 7.39 -17.77 -15.67
N SER A 72 8.32 -17.84 -14.73
CA SER A 72 8.89 -19.09 -14.20
C SER A 72 8.03 -19.73 -13.11
N GLU A 73 6.96 -19.04 -12.69
CA GLU A 73 6.07 -19.40 -11.57
C GLU A 73 6.82 -19.81 -10.28
N SER A 74 7.91 -19.11 -9.98
CA SER A 74 8.87 -19.50 -8.94
C SER A 74 9.37 -18.30 -8.14
N PHE A 75 9.76 -18.52 -6.88
CA PHE A 75 10.42 -17.49 -6.07
C PHE A 75 11.89 -17.40 -6.47
N ILE A 76 12.33 -16.22 -6.90
CA ILE A 76 13.69 -15.98 -7.40
C ILE A 76 14.60 -15.33 -6.35
N ALA A 77 14.02 -14.64 -5.36
CA ALA A 77 14.76 -14.03 -4.28
C ALA A 77 13.88 -13.89 -3.03
N SER A 78 14.50 -13.94 -1.86
CA SER A 78 13.84 -13.63 -0.59
C SER A 78 14.87 -13.16 0.43
N THR A 79 14.49 -12.14 1.20
CA THR A 79 15.31 -11.59 2.29
C THR A 79 15.33 -12.50 3.52
N LYS A 80 14.30 -13.33 3.70
CA LYS A 80 14.24 -14.39 4.72
C LYS A 80 13.96 -15.74 4.08
N SER A 81 14.40 -16.82 4.72
CA SER A 81 14.09 -18.17 4.25
C SER A 81 12.58 -18.40 4.21
N LEU A 82 12.05 -18.71 3.02
CA LEU A 82 10.66 -19.07 2.84
C LEU A 82 10.47 -20.50 3.38
N ASN A 83 9.75 -20.62 4.50
CA ASN A 83 9.34 -21.94 4.96
C ASN A 83 8.27 -22.53 4.01
N ASP A 84 8.14 -23.86 4.02
CA ASP A 84 7.24 -24.59 3.11
C ASP A 84 5.77 -24.13 3.23
N HIS A 85 5.32 -23.81 4.44
CA HIS A 85 3.95 -23.34 4.67
C HIS A 85 3.70 -21.95 4.05
N TYR A 86 4.62 -21.01 4.25
CA TYR A 86 4.54 -19.65 3.73
C TYR A 86 4.69 -19.65 2.20
N TYR A 87 5.60 -20.45 1.67
CA TYR A 87 5.73 -20.69 0.22
C TYR A 87 4.42 -21.17 -0.41
N LYS A 88 3.79 -22.20 0.17
CA LYS A 88 2.49 -22.73 -0.30
C LYS A 88 1.39 -21.69 -0.22
N TYR A 89 1.37 -20.90 0.85
CA TYR A 89 0.42 -19.81 1.01
C TYR A 89 0.56 -18.77 -0.11
N LEU A 90 1.76 -18.21 -0.31
CA LEU A 90 1.98 -17.17 -1.31
C LEU A 90 1.65 -17.67 -2.72
N THR A 91 2.06 -18.90 -3.05
CA THR A 91 1.76 -19.52 -4.35
C THR A 91 0.24 -19.65 -4.58
N ARG A 92 -0.52 -20.05 -3.55
CA ARG A 92 -1.99 -20.12 -3.64
C ARG A 92 -2.61 -18.74 -3.83
N THR A 93 -2.11 -17.75 -3.09
CA THR A 93 -2.57 -16.36 -3.20
C THR A 93 -2.37 -15.82 -4.62
N ILE A 94 -1.19 -16.05 -5.21
CA ILE A 94 -0.87 -15.67 -6.59
C ILE A 94 -1.82 -16.33 -7.59
N LYS A 95 -2.06 -17.64 -7.46
CA LYS A 95 -3.01 -18.37 -8.32
C LYS A 95 -4.43 -17.81 -8.20
N ASN A 96 -4.86 -17.52 -6.97
CA ASN A 96 -6.16 -16.90 -6.73
C ASN A 96 -6.25 -15.52 -7.38
N TRP A 97 -5.21 -14.70 -7.27
CA TRP A 97 -5.19 -13.38 -7.92
C TRP A 97 -5.16 -13.46 -9.44
N LYS A 98 -4.34 -14.34 -10.04
CA LYS A 98 -4.34 -14.59 -11.50
C LYS A 98 -5.75 -14.93 -12.01
N ASN A 99 -6.52 -15.72 -11.24
CA ASN A 99 -7.90 -16.09 -11.61
C ASN A 99 -8.90 -14.94 -11.47
N ASN A 100 -8.79 -14.11 -10.44
CA ASN A 100 -9.75 -13.04 -10.16
C ASN A 100 -9.42 -11.72 -10.87
N PHE A 101 -8.16 -11.53 -11.22
CA PHE A 101 -7.63 -10.33 -11.85
C PHE A 101 -6.86 -10.76 -13.10
N PRO A 102 -7.48 -10.82 -14.29
CA PRO A 102 -6.82 -11.31 -15.51
C PRO A 102 -5.64 -10.42 -15.96
N ASN A 103 -5.57 -9.19 -15.46
CA ASN A 103 -4.45 -8.27 -15.67
C ASN A 103 -3.44 -8.30 -14.51
N PHE A 104 -3.59 -9.21 -13.55
CA PHE A 104 -2.62 -9.45 -12.50
C PHE A 104 -1.43 -10.16 -13.08
#